data_AF-A0A177BX73-F1
#
_entry.id   AF-A0A177BX73-F1
#
_cell.length_a   1.000
_cell.length_b   1.000
_cell.length_c   1.000
_cell.angle_alpha   90.00
_cell.angle_beta   90.00
_cell.angle_gamma   90.00
#
_symmetry.space_group_name_H-M   'P 1'
#
loop_
_entity.id
_entity.type
_entity.pdbx_description
1 polymer ?
#
loop_
_entity_poly.entity_id
_entity_poly.type
_entity_poly.pdbx_seq_one_letter_code
_entity_poly.pdbx_strand_id
1 'polypeptide(L)' 'VKLDHLGPMVVNRDGTLSRIGNWEQMTDIEQKNTLRVLMKRNKLRLDALRAGE' A
#
# COMPACT_ATOMS: atom_id res chain seq x y z
N VAL A 1 -8.17 -8.39 17.58
CA VAL A 1 -6.99 -7.50 17.62
C VAL A 1 -7.33 -6.27 16.81
N LYS A 2 -7.34 -5.07 17.41
CA LYS A 2 -7.66 -3.82 16.70
C LYS A 2 -6.51 -3.51 15.72
N LEU A 3 -6.81 -3.52 14.43
CA LEU A 3 -5.87 -3.19 13.35
C LEU A 3 -5.87 -1.68 13.06
N ASP A 4 -6.37 -0.88 14.00
CA ASP A 4 -6.65 0.55 13.86
C ASP A 4 -5.36 1.35 13.57
N HIS A 5 -4.20 0.80 13.93
CA HIS A 5 -2.87 1.38 13.78
C HIS A 5 -2.18 1.03 12.44
N LEU A 6 -2.81 0.22 11.59
CA LEU A 6 -2.21 -0.19 10.32
C LEU A 6 -2.54 0.79 9.20
N GLY A 7 -1.54 1.06 8.39
CA GLY A 7 -1.66 1.94 7.25
C GLY A 7 -2.43 1.35 6.07
N PRO A 8 -2.39 2.06 4.94
CA PRO A 8 -3.08 1.65 3.72
C PRO A 8 -2.55 0.31 3.19
N MET A 9 -3.39 -0.34 2.40
CA MET A 9 -3.07 -1.62 1.77
C MET A 9 -2.06 -1.45 0.64
N VAL A 10 -1.17 -2.43 0.52
CA VAL A 10 -0.13 -2.52 -0.52
C VAL A 10 -0.40 -3.76 -1.35
N VAL A 11 -0.43 -3.60 -2.66
CA VAL A 11 -0.45 -4.72 -3.62
C VAL A 11 1.00 -5.09 -3.91
N ASN A 12 1.38 -6.34 -3.75
CA ASN A 12 2.71 -6.83 -4.09
C ASN A 12 2.75 -7.39 -5.53
N ARG A 13 3.96 -7.58 -6.06
CA ARG A 13 4.14 -8.09 -7.43
C ARG A 13 3.76 -9.56 -7.59
N ASP A 14 3.80 -10.31 -6.50
CA ASP A 14 3.41 -11.72 -6.43
C ASP A 14 1.89 -11.91 -6.25
N GLY A 15 1.12 -10.82 -6.28
CA GLY A 15 -0.33 -10.85 -6.09
C GLY A 15 -0.79 -10.81 -4.63
N THR A 16 0.13 -10.90 -3.66
CA THR A 16 -0.24 -10.83 -2.25
C THR A 16 -0.59 -9.40 -1.81
N LEU A 17 -1.33 -9.30 -0.71
CA LEU A 17 -1.71 -8.03 -0.08
C LEU A 17 -1.02 -7.89 1.27
N SER A 18 -0.46 -6.71 1.54
CA SER A 18 0.09 -6.34 2.84
C SER A 18 -0.44 -4.99 3.31
N ARG A 19 -0.15 -4.61 4.56
CA ARG A 19 -0.43 -3.27 5.11
C ARG A 19 0.87 -2.65 5.63
N ILE A 20 0.93 -1.32 5.61
CA ILE A 20 2.07 -0.60 6.19
C ILE A 20 1.98 -0.69 7.71
N GLY A 21 2.88 -1.47 8.32
CA GLY A 21 2.87 -1.76 9.76
C GLY A 21 3.38 -0.60 10.62
N ASN A 22 4.22 0.27 10.08
CA ASN A 22 4.81 1.41 10.79
C ASN A 22 4.06 2.73 10.52
N TRP A 23 2.79 2.67 10.13
CA TRP A 23 2.05 3.82 9.61
C TRP A 23 1.89 4.95 10.64
N GLU A 24 1.57 4.61 11.89
CA GLU A 24 1.40 5.61 12.95
C GLU A 24 2.70 6.25 13.41
N GLN A 25 3.84 5.59 13.18
CA GLN A 25 5.15 6.15 13.48
C GLN A 25 5.62 7.11 12.38
N MET A 26 4.92 7.20 11.25
CA MET A 26 5.24 8.12 10.16
C MET A 26 4.67 9.51 10.45
N THR A 27 5.49 10.52 10.19
CA THR A 27 5.06 11.92 10.19
C THR A 27 4.01 12.19 9.10
N ASP A 28 3.23 13.26 9.25
CA ASP A 28 2.20 13.64 8.27
C ASP A 28 2.76 13.80 6.84
N ILE A 29 3.99 14.31 6.72
CA ILE A 29 4.67 14.50 5.43
C ILE A 29 5.02 13.14 4.81
N GLU A 30 5.52 12.19 5.61
CA GLU A 30 5.83 10.83 5.16
C GLU A 30 4.55 10.08 4.76
N GLN A 31 3.47 10.21 5.54
CA GLN A 31 2.17 9.62 5.22
C GLN A 31 1.64 10.16 3.89
N LYS A 32 1.65 11.49 3.70
CA LYS A 32 1.19 12.14 2.46
C LYS A 32 2.00 11.71 1.23
N ASN A 33 3.32 11.67 1.36
CA ASN A 33 4.21 11.21 0.29
C ASN A 33 3.97 9.74 -0.05
N THR A 34 3.74 8.92 0.97
CA THR A 34 3.47 7.49 0.82
C THR A 34 2.16 7.26 0.11
N LEU A 35 1.06 7.92 0.50
CA LEU A 35 -0.23 7.82 -0.19
C LEU A 35 -0.13 8.22 -1.67
N ARG A 36 0.57 9.32 -1.96
CA ARG A 36 0.77 9.83 -3.33
C ARG A 36 1.39 8.77 -4.25
N VAL A 37 2.43 8.09 -3.79
CA VAL A 37 3.18 7.11 -4.59
C VAL A 37 2.51 5.73 -4.55
N LEU A 38 1.96 5.33 -3.40
CA LEU A 38 1.33 4.03 -3.19
C LEU A 38 0.14 3.82 -4.12
N MET A 39 -0.74 4.82 -4.27
CA MET A 39 -1.88 4.72 -5.18
C MET A 39 -1.46 4.38 -6.62
N LYS A 40 -0.46 5.09 -7.16
CA LYS A 40 0.06 4.83 -8.51
C LYS A 40 0.69 3.43 -8.61
N ARG A 41 1.46 3.01 -7.60
CA ARG A 41 2.10 1.69 -7.59
C ARG A 41 1.11 0.55 -7.49
N ASN A 42 0.11 0.66 -6.61
CA ASN A 42 -0.92 -0.36 -6.46
C ASN A 42 -1.72 -0.53 -7.75
N LYS A 43 -2.09 0.58 -8.41
CA LYS A 43 -2.77 0.53 -9.71
C LYS A 43 -1.92 -0.20 -10.75
N LEU A 44 -0.66 0.19 -10.93
CA LEU A 44 0.23 -0.44 -11.90
C LEU A 44 0.43 -1.94 -11.64
N ARG A 45 0.56 -2.34 -10.36
CA ARG A 45 0.72 -3.74 -9.98
C ARG A 45 -0.57 -4.54 -10.23
N LEU A 46 -1.71 -3.97 -9.88
CA LEU A 46 -3.00 -4.61 -10.12
C LEU A 46 -3.30 -4.77 -11.61
N ASP A 47 -3.04 -3.73 -12.41
CA ASP A 47 -3.21 -3.79 -13.86
C ASP A 47 -2.28 -4.86 -14.48
N ALA A 48 -1.03 -4.97 -14.01
CA ALA A 48 -0.10 -5.99 -14.47
C ALA A 48 -0.54 -7.42 -14.09
N LEU A 49 -1.09 -7.62 -12.89
CA LEU A 49 -1.62 -8.91 -12.46
C LEU A 49 -2.83 -9.33 -13.31
N ARG A 50 -3.74 -8.39 -13.56
CA ARG A 50 -4.93 -8.62 -14.41
C ARG A 50 -4.61 -8.89 -15.88
N ALA A 51 -3.52 -8.34 -16.38
CA ALA A 51 -3.08 -8.58 -17.75
C ALA A 51 -2.37 -9.94 -17.94
N GLY A 52 -1.96 -10.58 -16.84
CA GLY A 52 -1.35 -11.90 -16.81
C GLY A 52 -2.30 -13.04 -16.43
N GLU A 53 -3.57 -12.74 -16.14
CA GLU A 53 -4.70 -13.69 -16.10
C GLU A 53 -5.27 -13.90 -17.51
#